data_AF-A0A4P8GT72-F1
#
_entry.id   AF-A0A4P8GT72-F1
#
_cell.length_a   1.000
_cell.length_b   1.000
_cell.length_c   1.000
_cell.angle_alpha   90.00
_cell.angle_beta   90.00
_cell.angle_gamma   90.00
#
_symmetry.space_group_name_H-M   'P 1'
#
loop_
_entity.id
_entity.type
_entity.pdbx_description
1 polymer ?
#
loop_
_entity_poly.entity_id
_entity_poly.type
_entity_poly.pdbx_seq_one_letter_code
_entity_poly.pdbx_strand_id
1 'polypeptide(L)'
;MTVLVQNLVPGLTREQYEGIAAALRDKLMATPGFNAHYAYESEGGMTVVEIWEAATQHDAWFDNNVRPNLPVEVTPEKHELANEMTA
;
A
#
# COMPACT_ATOMS: atom_id res chain seq x y z
N MET A 1 3.53 12.06 -11.36
CA MET A 1 4.15 12.72 -10.19
C MET A 1 4.09 11.75 -9.04
N THR A 2 5.06 11.81 -8.14
CA THR A 2 5.13 10.94 -6.97
C THR A 2 3.86 11.11 -6.13
N VAL A 3 3.31 10.00 -5.66
CA VAL A 3 2.09 9.96 -4.86
C VAL A 3 2.33 9.26 -3.54
N LEU A 4 1.71 9.78 -2.49
CA LEU A 4 1.42 9.03 -1.28
C LEU A 4 0.08 8.35 -1.45
N VAL A 5 0.03 7.06 -1.13
CA VAL A 5 -1.17 6.25 -1.12
C VAL A 5 -1.47 5.83 0.30
N GLN A 6 -2.72 5.99 0.73
CA GLN A 6 -3.18 5.56 2.05
C GLN A 6 -4.40 4.66 1.94
N ASN A 7 -4.33 3.50 2.60
CA ASN A 7 -5.36 2.46 2.59
C ASN A 7 -5.69 2.05 4.03
N LEU A 8 -6.90 2.34 4.51
CA LEU A 8 -7.46 1.63 5.66
C LEU A 8 -8.14 0.36 5.16
N VAL A 9 -7.79 -0.80 5.73
CA VAL A 9 -8.50 -2.07 5.52
C VAL A 9 -9.34 -2.37 6.76
N PRO A 10 -10.66 -2.11 6.73
CA PRO A 10 -11.53 -2.34 7.89
C PRO A 10 -11.52 -3.80 8.35
N GLY A 11 -11.41 -4.01 9.66
CA GLY A 11 -11.45 -5.31 10.31
C GLY A 11 -10.21 -6.19 10.10
N LEU A 12 -9.22 -5.74 9.32
CA LEU A 12 -7.99 -6.51 9.11
C LEU A 12 -7.16 -6.50 10.40
N THR A 13 -6.86 -7.68 10.94
CA THR A 13 -5.99 -7.80 12.11
C THR A 13 -4.52 -7.71 11.70
N ARG A 14 -3.64 -7.40 12.65
CA ARG A 14 -2.19 -7.40 12.41
C ARG A 14 -1.67 -8.76 11.92
N GLU A 15 -2.15 -9.87 12.48
CA GLU A 15 -1.74 -11.22 12.07
C GLU A 15 -2.14 -11.51 10.61
N GLN A 16 -3.37 -11.16 10.22
CA GLN A 16 -3.84 -11.31 8.84
C GLN A 16 -3.02 -10.43 7.88
N TYR A 17 -2.75 -9.19 8.28
CA TYR A 17 -1.90 -8.27 7.53
C TYR A 17 -0.48 -8.83 7.34
N GLU A 18 0.17 -9.30 8.40
CA GLU A 18 1.52 -9.86 8.35
C GLU A 18 1.57 -11.10 7.44
N GLY A 19 0.52 -11.93 7.46
CA GLY A 19 0.36 -13.06 6.54
C GLY A 19 0.30 -12.64 5.06
N ILE A 20 -0.49 -11.62 4.73
CA ILE A 20 -0.58 -11.07 3.36
C ILE A 20 0.75 -10.42 2.95
N ALA A 21 1.32 -9.59 3.82
CA ALA A 21 2.57 -8.86 3.57
C ALA A 21 3.75 -9.82 3.34
N ALA A 22 3.83 -10.91 4.11
CA ALA A 22 4.88 -11.92 3.94
C ALA A 22 4.89 -12.54 2.52
N ALA A 23 3.72 -12.70 1.89
CA ALA A 23 3.60 -13.24 0.54
C ALA A 23 3.94 -12.21 -0.56
N LEU A 24 3.79 -10.91 -0.28
CA LEU A 24 3.87 -9.86 -1.29
C LEU A 24 5.14 -8.98 -1.21
N ARG A 25 5.80 -8.90 -0.04
CA ARG A 25 6.89 -7.92 0.21
C ARG A 25 8.01 -7.97 -0.83
N ASP A 26 8.48 -9.16 -1.21
CA ASP A 26 9.64 -9.29 -2.09
C ASP A 26 9.26 -8.88 -3.52
N LYS A 27 7.99 -9.13 -3.90
CA LYS A 27 7.43 -8.69 -5.17
C LYS A 27 7.16 -7.19 -5.20
N LEU A 28 6.68 -6.61 -4.09
CA LEU A 28 6.49 -5.17 -3.94
C LEU A 28 7.81 -4.42 -4.10
N MET A 29 8.85 -4.83 -3.36
CA MET A 29 10.18 -4.21 -3.43
C MET A 29 10.81 -4.28 -4.83
N ALA A 30 10.47 -5.30 -5.63
CA ALA A 30 10.95 -5.44 -7.00
C ALA A 30 10.08 -4.71 -8.04
N THR A 31 8.96 -4.10 -7.64
CA THR A 31 8.01 -3.47 -8.56
C THR A 31 8.54 -2.08 -8.99
N PRO A 32 8.66 -1.80 -10.30
CA PRO A 32 9.10 -0.49 -10.77
C PRO A 32 8.19 0.64 -10.27
N GLY A 33 8.82 1.70 -9.75
CA GLY A 33 8.15 2.88 -9.23
C GLY A 33 7.70 2.79 -7.77
N PHE A 34 7.98 1.70 -7.07
CA PHE A 34 7.79 1.59 -5.63
C PHE A 34 8.94 2.26 -4.87
N ASN A 35 8.62 3.16 -3.92
CA ASN A 35 9.62 3.88 -3.14
C ASN A 35 9.64 3.48 -1.66
N ALA A 36 8.47 3.38 -1.02
CA ALA A 36 8.39 3.10 0.40
C ALA A 36 7.06 2.46 0.80
N HIS A 37 7.08 1.68 1.87
CA HIS A 37 5.91 1.04 2.46
C HIS A 37 5.97 1.12 3.99
N TYR A 38 4.86 1.50 4.60
CA TYR A 38 4.64 1.54 6.04
C TYR A 38 3.25 0.98 6.35
N ALA A 39 3.11 0.32 7.49
CA ALA A 39 1.82 -0.12 7.98
C ALA A 39 1.73 -0.01 9.49
N TYR A 40 0.54 0.27 9.99
CA TYR A 40 0.26 0.39 11.41
C TYR A 40 -1.20 0.03 11.73
N GLU A 41 -1.42 -0.48 12.93
CA GLU A 41 -2.76 -0.69 13.46
C GLU A 41 -3.46 0.65 13.65
N SER A 42 -4.66 0.77 13.09
CA SER A 42 -5.53 1.94 13.21
C SER A 42 -6.81 1.55 13.92
N GLU A 43 -7.57 2.55 14.38
CA GLU A 43 -8.91 2.28 14.90
C GLU A 43 -9.75 1.60 13.80
N GLY A 44 -10.21 0.38 14.09
CA GLY A 44 -11.05 -0.39 13.17
C GLY A 44 -10.32 -1.19 12.08
N GLY A 45 -8.99 -1.29 12.08
CA GLY A 45 -8.26 -2.15 11.14
C GLY A 45 -6.77 -1.85 10.97
N MET A 46 -6.23 -2.13 9.80
CA MET A 46 -4.85 -1.81 9.44
C MET A 46 -4.80 -0.67 8.42
N THR A 47 -3.96 0.33 8.68
CA THR A 47 -3.62 1.34 7.67
C THR A 47 -2.28 1.00 7.03
N VAL A 48 -2.24 1.07 5.71
CA VAL A 48 -1.04 0.95 4.89
C VAL A 48 -0.81 2.28 4.18
N VAL A 49 0.43 2.75 4.24
CA VAL A 49 0.90 3.96 3.55
C VAL A 49 2.04 3.56 2.63
N GLU A 50 1.94 3.95 1.36
CA GLU A 50 2.96 3.69 0.36
C GLU A 50 3.33 4.95 -0.42
N ILE A 51 4.55 5.01 -0.94
CA ILE A 51 5.02 6.06 -1.82
C ILE A 51 5.36 5.44 -3.17
N TRP A 52 4.84 6.03 -4.24
CA TRP A 52 5.03 5.57 -5.61
C TRP A 52 5.40 6.71 -6.55
N GLU A 53 6.21 6.46 -7.57
CA GLU A 53 6.56 7.44 -8.61
C GLU A 53 5.33 7.94 -9.42
N ALA A 54 4.30 7.09 -9.55
CA ALA A 54 3.03 7.43 -10.19
C ALA A 54 1.84 6.61 -9.66
N ALA A 55 0.67 7.25 -9.62
CA ALA A 55 -0.60 6.61 -9.22
C ALA A 55 -0.93 5.36 -10.05
N THR A 56 -0.68 5.38 -11.36
CA THR A 56 -0.98 4.24 -12.25
C THR A 56 -0.11 3.02 -11.98
N GLN A 57 1.10 3.20 -11.43
CA GLN A 57 1.97 2.08 -11.03
C GLN A 57 1.41 1.42 -9.77
N HIS A 58 1.02 2.22 -8.77
CA HIS A 58 0.31 1.71 -7.60
C HIS A 58 -0.96 0.97 -8.00
N ASP A 59 -1.79 1.53 -8.89
CA ASP A 59 -3.07 0.91 -9.26
C ASP A 59 -2.88 -0.45 -9.92
N ALA A 60 -1.93 -0.54 -10.86
CA ALA A 60 -1.58 -1.83 -11.47
C ALA A 60 -1.03 -2.83 -10.44
N TRP A 61 -0.22 -2.38 -9.47
CA TRP A 61 0.26 -3.24 -8.38
C TRP A 61 -0.90 -3.72 -7.50
N PHE A 62 -1.72 -2.79 -7.02
CA PHE A 62 -2.82 -3.04 -6.10
C PHE A 62 -3.84 -4.01 -6.70
N ASP A 63 -4.30 -3.75 -7.92
CA ASP A 63 -5.35 -4.56 -8.56
C ASP A 63 -4.88 -5.99 -8.84
N ASN A 64 -3.63 -6.17 -9.25
CA ASN A 64 -3.10 -7.48 -9.63
C ASN A 64 -2.60 -8.31 -8.44
N ASN A 65 -2.26 -7.68 -7.32
CA ASN A 65 -1.53 -8.35 -6.22
C ASN A 65 -2.18 -8.18 -4.86
N VAL A 66 -2.71 -7.00 -4.54
CA VAL A 66 -3.21 -6.69 -3.19
C VAL A 66 -4.70 -6.99 -3.11
N ARG A 67 -5.51 -6.42 -4.02
CA ARG A 67 -6.97 -6.54 -4.06
C ARG A 67 -7.48 -7.98 -3.92
N PRO A 68 -6.87 -9.02 -4.56
CA PRO A 68 -7.33 -10.40 -4.41
C PRO A 68 -7.21 -10.98 -3.00
N ASN A 69 -6.40 -10.37 -2.13
CA ASN A 69 -6.13 -10.84 -0.78
C ASN A 69 -6.93 -10.08 0.29
N LEU A 70 -7.68 -9.04 -0.09
CA LEU A 70 -8.40 -8.22 0.88
C LEU A 70 -9.76 -8.85 1.23
N PRO A 71 -10.16 -8.84 2.52
CA PRO A 71 -11.45 -9.39 2.95
C PRO A 71 -12.63 -8.49 2.56
N VAL A 72 -12.35 -7.23 2.21
CA VAL A 72 -13.34 -6.20 1.86
C VAL A 72 -12.79 -5.35 0.71
N GLU A 73 -13.68 -4.70 -0.01
CA GLU A 73 -13.28 -3.76 -1.04
C GLU A 73 -12.69 -2.49 -0.39
N VAL A 74 -11.51 -2.08 -0.88
CA VAL A 74 -10.80 -0.89 -0.44
C VAL A 74 -10.51 -0.03 -1.66
N THR A 75 -10.77 1.27 -1.53
CA THR A 75 -10.42 2.26 -2.54
C THR A 75 -9.24 3.10 -2.03
N PRO A 76 -8.08 3.02 -2.70
CA PRO A 76 -6.90 3.77 -2.28
C PRO A 76 -7.06 5.27 -2.40
N GLU A 77 -6.82 5.97 -1.29
CA GLU A 77 -6.69 7.43 -1.28
C GLU A 77 -5.30 7.81 -1.77
N LYS A 78 -5.21 8.83 -2.63
CA LYS A 78 -3.94 9.25 -3.25
C LYS A 78 -3.74 10.75 -3.12
N HIS A 79 -2.53 11.14 -2.76
CA HIS A 79 -2.12 12.53 -2.64
C HIS A 79 -0.84 12.74 -3.45
N GLU A 80 -0.85 13.71 -4.37
CA GLU A 80 0.37 14.12 -5.06
C GLU A 80 1.34 14.76 -4.07
N LEU A 81 2.61 14.35 -4.14
CA LEU A 81 3.65 14.88 -3.28
C LEU A 81 4.35 16.04 -3.97
N ALA A 82 4.48 17.15 -3.24
CA ALA A 82 5.12 18.37 -3.75
C ALA A 82 6.66 18.28 -3.74
N ASN A 83 7.25 17.56 -2.79
CA ASN A 83 8.71 17.43 -2.65
C ASN A 83 9.07 16.02 -2.15
N GLU A 84 10.29 15.60 -2.48
CA GLU A 84 10.94 14.40 -1.94
C GLU A 84 12.27 14.82 -1.30
N MET A 85 12.52 14.38 -0.06
CA MET A 85 13.75 14.65 0.67
C MET A 85 14.34 13.32 1.14
N THR A 86 15.47 12.93 0.57
CA THR A 86 16.22 11.71 0.93
C THR A 86 17.52 12.07 1.62
N ALA A 87 18.00 11.20 2.52
CA ALA A 87 19.25 11.39 3.27
C ALA A 87 20.50 11.03 2.45
#